data_AF-K3X3E7-F1
#
_entry.id   AF-K3X3E7-F1
#
_cell.length_a   1.000
_cell.length_b   1.000
_cell.length_c   1.000
_cell.angle_alpha   90.00
_cell.angle_beta   90.00
_cell.angle_gamma   90.00
#
_symmetry.space_group_name_H-M   'P 1'
#
loop_
_entity.id
_entity.type
_entity.pdbx_description
1 polymer ?
#
loop_
_entity_poly.entity_id
_entity_poly.type
_entity_poly.pdbx_seq_one_letter_code
_entity_poly.pdbx_strand_id
1 'polypeptide(L)'
;MEIKAEQVGANATAVTNPNPAATASSQVTASSGEPSATVTAGDAAASGVGEQYLSEMNNAFAKCLSLVCPPIQYPPHCRFNPVQQDAADTMEIESRLEEFFLHAKQIELLFLNDVATRSNSSSEYGGLQQSDLETEILNLEGELNEKHDLIEKYTDVIRGWEGKFKRLESRMAPERE
;
A
#
# COMPACT_ATOMS: atom_id res chain seq x y z
N MET A 1 -29.51 47.17 -74.47
CA MET A 1 -28.97 45.89 -74.98
C MET A 1 -28.00 45.41 -73.91
N GLU A 2 -28.46 44.52 -73.04
CA GLU A 2 -28.12 43.08 -73.05
C GLU A 2 -26.73 42.81 -72.46
N ILE A 3 -26.43 41.82 -71.60
CA ILE A 3 -27.10 40.95 -70.61
C ILE A 3 -25.92 40.08 -70.04
N LYS A 4 -25.89 39.82 -68.71
CA LYS A 4 -25.26 38.68 -67.95
C LYS A 4 -23.74 38.37 -68.13
N ALA A 5 -23.00 37.77 -67.18
CA ALA A 5 -23.24 36.76 -66.11
C ALA A 5 -22.25 37.02 -64.93
N GLU A 6 -22.49 36.77 -63.62
CA GLU A 6 -22.73 35.50 -62.90
C GLU A 6 -21.52 34.51 -63.08
N GLN A 7 -20.81 33.92 -62.10
CA GLN A 7 -21.15 33.36 -60.79
C GLN A 7 -19.87 32.92 -59.99
N VAL A 8 -19.96 32.97 -58.64
CA VAL A 8 -19.56 31.98 -57.59
C VAL A 8 -18.15 31.36 -57.47
N GLY A 9 -17.66 31.34 -56.23
CA GLY A 9 -16.76 30.30 -55.70
C GLY A 9 -16.22 30.58 -54.29
N ALA A 10 -16.78 29.93 -53.27
CA ALA A 10 -16.41 29.99 -51.85
C ALA A 10 -15.22 29.07 -51.49
N ASN A 11 -14.48 29.36 -50.41
CA ASN A 11 -14.26 28.38 -49.33
C ASN A 11 -13.75 28.98 -48.01
N ALA A 12 -14.27 28.43 -46.91
CA ALA A 12 -13.85 28.61 -45.52
C ALA A 12 -12.41 28.05 -45.29
N THR A 13 -11.67 28.30 -44.21
CA THR A 13 -12.00 28.10 -42.80
C THR A 13 -10.88 28.70 -41.93
N ALA A 14 -11.25 29.11 -40.72
CA ALA A 14 -10.39 29.59 -39.64
C ALA A 14 -9.41 28.52 -39.11
N VAL A 15 -8.38 28.94 -38.36
CA VAL A 15 -8.25 28.74 -36.91
C VAL A 15 -6.86 29.22 -36.45
N THR A 16 -6.90 30.31 -35.70
CA THR A 16 -5.94 30.86 -34.72
C THR A 16 -5.84 29.98 -33.47
N ASN A 17 -4.66 29.86 -32.83
CA ASN A 17 -4.35 30.39 -31.46
C ASN A 17 -2.97 29.91 -30.90
N PRO A 18 -2.46 30.40 -29.73
CA PRO A 18 -1.08 30.90 -29.62
C PRO A 18 -0.32 30.46 -28.33
N ASN A 19 0.88 31.03 -28.13
CA ASN A 19 1.50 31.44 -26.85
C ASN A 19 2.26 30.39 -25.96
N PRO A 20 2.94 30.77 -24.83
CA PRO A 20 4.40 31.01 -24.76
C PRO A 20 5.16 30.36 -23.55
N ALA A 21 6.48 30.66 -23.48
CA ALA A 21 7.35 30.83 -22.31
C ALA A 21 7.71 29.64 -21.37
N ALA A 22 9.01 29.34 -21.31
CA ALA A 22 9.65 28.32 -20.48
C ALA A 22 10.20 28.87 -19.15
N THR A 23 10.04 28.05 -18.10
CA THR A 23 10.45 28.21 -16.70
C THR A 23 11.92 27.82 -16.47
N ALA A 24 12.66 28.57 -15.65
CA ALA A 24 13.97 28.16 -15.12
C ALA A 24 13.88 27.96 -13.60
N SER A 25 14.37 26.82 -13.10
CA SER A 25 14.35 26.44 -11.67
C SER A 25 15.77 26.14 -11.18
N SER A 26 16.12 26.68 -10.02
CA SER A 26 17.41 26.48 -9.32
C SER A 26 17.41 25.17 -8.51
N GLN A 27 18.48 24.40 -8.64
CA GLN A 27 18.78 23.22 -7.83
C GLN A 27 19.22 23.60 -6.40
N VAL A 28 18.66 22.90 -5.40
CA VAL A 28 19.27 22.75 -4.08
C VAL A 28 19.33 21.25 -3.78
N THR A 29 20.56 20.75 -3.58
CA THR A 29 20.87 19.38 -3.20
C THR A 29 20.93 19.28 -1.68
N ALA A 30 20.19 18.35 -1.08
CA ALA A 30 20.39 17.91 0.29
C ALA A 30 20.41 16.38 0.32
N SER A 31 21.50 15.82 0.82
CA SER A 31 21.77 14.39 0.97
C SER A 31 21.20 13.85 2.27
N SER A 32 20.47 12.73 2.24
CA SER A 32 20.54 11.75 3.32
C SER A 32 20.41 10.34 2.74
N GLY A 33 21.31 9.46 3.17
CA GLY A 33 21.37 8.08 2.69
C GLY A 33 20.16 7.27 3.14
N GLU A 34 19.69 6.41 2.24
CA GLU A 34 18.72 5.35 2.54
C GLU A 34 19.33 3.98 2.21
N PRO A 35 19.06 2.95 3.03
CA PRO A 35 19.42 1.58 2.70
C PRO A 35 18.58 1.08 1.52
N SER A 36 19.27 0.50 0.54
CA SER A 36 18.69 -0.09 -0.66
C SER A 36 17.71 -1.22 -0.32
N ALA A 37 16.42 -0.90 -0.22
CA ALA A 37 15.36 -1.89 -0.28
C ALA A 37 15.17 -2.28 -1.76
N THR A 38 15.59 -3.50 -2.13
CA THR A 38 15.21 -4.11 -3.40
C THR A 38 13.71 -4.37 -3.39
N VAL A 39 12.95 -3.41 -3.92
CA VAL A 39 11.53 -3.55 -4.24
C VAL A 39 11.42 -4.60 -5.34
N THR A 40 10.81 -5.74 -5.02
CA THR A 40 10.48 -6.78 -6.00
C THR A 40 9.39 -6.25 -6.95
N ALA A 41 9.48 -6.58 -8.24
CA ALA A 41 8.68 -5.98 -9.31
C ALA A 41 7.14 -6.14 -9.16
N GLY A 42 6.66 -7.01 -8.26
CA GLY A 42 5.24 -7.14 -7.92
C GLY A 42 4.74 -6.06 -6.95
N ASP A 43 5.59 -5.57 -6.05
CA ASP A 43 5.25 -4.54 -5.06
C ASP A 43 5.20 -3.14 -5.70
N ALA A 44 6.03 -2.91 -6.73
CA ALA A 44 6.05 -1.66 -7.50
C ALA A 44 4.78 -1.44 -8.34
N ALA A 45 4.17 -2.51 -8.86
CA ALA A 45 2.94 -2.41 -9.66
C ALA A 45 1.70 -2.19 -8.79
N ALA A 46 1.62 -2.83 -7.61
CA ALA A 46 0.58 -2.59 -6.64
C ALA A 46 0.67 -1.19 -6.01
N SER A 47 1.88 -0.70 -5.74
CA SER A 47 2.12 0.70 -5.32
C SER A 47 1.62 1.69 -6.38
N GLY A 48 1.91 1.43 -7.66
CA GLY A 48 1.49 2.32 -8.76
C GLY A 48 -0.03 2.41 -8.94
N VAL A 49 -0.76 1.30 -8.78
CA VAL A 49 -2.23 1.28 -8.87
C VAL A 49 -2.87 1.95 -7.65
N GLY A 50 -2.34 1.72 -6.44
CA GLY A 50 -2.81 2.39 -5.23
C GLY A 50 -2.59 3.91 -5.27
N GLU A 51 -1.42 4.35 -5.72
CA GLU A 51 -1.08 5.76 -5.94
C GLU A 51 -1.99 6.41 -6.99
N GLN A 52 -2.32 5.68 -8.05
CA GLN A 52 -3.25 6.14 -9.07
C GLN A 52 -4.65 6.39 -8.47
N TYR A 53 -5.23 5.42 -7.75
CA TYR A 53 -6.55 5.60 -7.13
C TYR A 53 -6.56 6.71 -6.08
N LEU A 54 -5.47 6.89 -5.32
CA LEU A 54 -5.33 8.01 -4.39
C LEU A 54 -5.32 9.36 -5.11
N SER A 55 -4.59 9.45 -6.23
CA SER A 55 -4.56 10.65 -7.07
C SER A 55 -5.94 10.95 -7.67
N GLU A 56 -6.65 9.93 -8.18
CA GLU A 56 -8.01 10.06 -8.71
C GLU A 56 -9.02 10.46 -7.64
N MET A 57 -8.96 9.85 -6.45
CA MET A 57 -9.78 10.22 -5.29
C MET A 57 -9.56 11.68 -4.87
N ASN A 58 -8.30 12.13 -4.79
CA ASN A 58 -7.97 13.52 -4.47
C ASN A 58 -8.47 14.49 -5.55
N ASN A 59 -8.41 14.11 -6.82
CA ASN A 59 -8.93 14.89 -7.92
C ASN A 59 -10.47 15.02 -7.84
N ALA A 60 -11.18 13.92 -7.61
CA ALA A 60 -12.63 13.93 -7.40
C ALA A 60 -13.04 14.84 -6.22
N PHE A 61 -12.29 14.79 -5.11
CA PHE A 61 -12.52 15.67 -3.98
C PHE A 61 -12.28 17.15 -4.31
N ALA A 62 -11.19 17.47 -5.03
CA ALA A 62 -10.89 18.84 -5.46
C ALA A 62 -11.97 19.39 -6.41
N LYS A 63 -12.50 18.57 -7.34
CA LYS A 63 -13.64 18.93 -8.18
C LYS A 63 -14.88 19.24 -7.33
N CYS A 64 -15.16 18.45 -6.30
CA CYS A 64 -16.27 18.72 -5.38
C CYS A 64 -16.09 20.07 -4.65
N LEU A 65 -14.87 20.35 -4.14
CA LEU A 65 -14.57 21.61 -3.48
C LEU A 65 -14.69 22.83 -4.40
N SER A 66 -14.34 22.70 -5.69
CA SER A 66 -14.47 23.80 -6.65
C SER A 66 -15.92 24.26 -6.87
N LEU A 67 -16.89 23.36 -6.67
CA LEU A 67 -18.32 23.63 -6.76
C LEU A 67 -18.84 24.33 -5.51
N VAL A 68 -18.44 23.84 -4.33
CA VAL A 68 -18.92 24.35 -3.02
C VAL A 68 -18.20 25.64 -2.61
N CYS A 69 -16.96 25.82 -3.05
CA CYS A 69 -16.08 26.94 -2.70
C CYS A 69 -15.51 27.58 -3.96
N PRO A 70 -16.32 28.34 -4.73
CA PRO A 70 -15.83 29.04 -5.90
C PRO A 70 -14.76 30.07 -5.50
N PRO A 71 -13.74 30.31 -6.36
CA PRO A 71 -12.72 31.31 -6.10
C PRO A 71 -13.32 32.68 -5.82
N ILE A 72 -12.88 33.32 -4.75
CA ILE A 72 -13.37 34.65 -4.37
C ILE A 72 -12.85 35.67 -5.39
N GLN A 73 -13.72 36.19 -6.26
CA GLN A 73 -13.39 37.32 -7.13
C GLN A 73 -13.74 38.66 -6.46
N TYR A 74 -12.81 39.61 -6.55
CA TYR A 74 -13.01 40.99 -6.12
C TYR A 74 -13.04 41.92 -7.34
N PRO A 75 -13.97 42.89 -7.39
CA PRO A 75 -15.09 43.13 -6.47
C PRO A 75 -16.21 42.08 -6.62
N PRO A 76 -16.93 41.70 -5.54
CA PRO A 76 -17.90 40.60 -5.59
C PRO A 76 -19.05 40.90 -6.55
N HIS A 77 -19.24 40.07 -7.57
CA HIS A 77 -20.40 40.15 -8.46
C HIS A 77 -21.69 39.77 -7.72
N CYS A 78 -22.77 40.50 -8.01
CA CYS A 78 -24.08 40.34 -7.36
C CYS A 78 -24.46 38.86 -7.24
N ARG A 79 -24.74 38.43 -6.00
CA ARG A 79 -25.18 37.07 -5.68
C ARG A 79 -26.53 36.81 -6.35
N PHE A 80 -26.58 35.79 -7.21
CA PHE A 80 -27.85 35.22 -7.68
C PHE A 80 -28.63 34.63 -6.49
N ASN A 81 -29.96 34.50 -6.66
CA ASN A 81 -30.90 34.15 -5.60
C ASN A 81 -30.66 32.72 -5.06
N PRO A 82 -30.36 32.52 -3.76
CA PRO A 82 -29.89 31.25 -3.21
C PRO A 82 -30.85 30.07 -3.31
N VAL A 83 -32.17 30.30 -3.33
CA VAL A 83 -33.18 29.23 -3.17
C VAL A 83 -33.31 28.32 -4.40
N GLN A 84 -32.97 28.79 -5.60
CA GLN A 84 -33.08 27.98 -6.84
C GLN A 84 -31.76 27.30 -7.21
N GLN A 85 -30.64 27.75 -6.64
CA GLN A 85 -29.32 27.18 -6.85
C GLN A 85 -29.12 25.92 -5.98
N ASP A 86 -29.59 25.95 -4.73
CA ASP A 86 -29.35 24.90 -3.73
C ASP A 86 -29.79 23.49 -4.17
N ALA A 87 -30.95 23.31 -4.83
CA ALA A 87 -31.46 21.98 -5.13
C ALA A 87 -30.76 21.28 -6.33
N ALA A 88 -30.27 22.06 -7.30
CA ALA A 88 -29.51 21.54 -8.43
C ALA A 88 -28.04 21.28 -8.02
N ASP A 89 -27.49 22.17 -7.20
CA ASP A 89 -26.13 22.05 -6.67
C ASP A 89 -26.00 20.84 -5.74
N THR A 90 -27.01 20.52 -4.92
CA THR A 90 -26.97 19.31 -4.06
C THR A 90 -26.91 18.01 -4.84
N MET A 91 -27.66 17.89 -5.94
CA MET A 91 -27.65 16.69 -6.77
C MET A 91 -26.32 16.53 -7.51
N GLU A 92 -25.72 17.64 -7.96
CA GLU A 92 -24.40 17.65 -8.58
C GLU A 92 -23.30 17.32 -7.56
N ILE A 93 -23.41 17.82 -6.33
CA ILE A 93 -22.50 17.48 -5.22
C ILE A 93 -22.58 15.98 -4.91
N GLU A 94 -23.77 15.41 -4.80
CA GLU A 94 -23.97 13.98 -4.56
C GLU A 94 -23.31 13.14 -5.65
N SER A 95 -23.54 13.49 -6.93
CA SER A 95 -22.91 12.79 -8.06
C SER A 95 -21.38 12.88 -8.04
N ARG A 96 -20.80 14.03 -7.68
CA ARG A 96 -19.33 14.17 -7.55
C ARG A 96 -18.76 13.40 -6.35
N LEU A 97 -19.53 13.28 -5.27
CA LEU A 97 -19.14 12.46 -4.11
C LEU A 97 -19.22 10.97 -4.41
N GLU A 98 -20.13 10.51 -5.26
CA GLU A 98 -20.15 9.11 -5.73
C GLU A 98 -18.84 8.71 -6.41
N GLU A 99 -18.25 9.59 -7.24
CA GLU A 99 -16.94 9.37 -7.86
C GLU A 99 -15.83 9.25 -6.80
N PHE A 100 -15.85 10.10 -5.77
CA PHE A 100 -14.91 10.01 -4.64
C PHE A 100 -15.04 8.68 -3.89
N PHE A 101 -16.27 8.27 -3.55
CA PHE A 101 -16.51 7.04 -2.81
C PHE A 101 -16.21 5.79 -3.64
N LEU A 102 -16.37 5.85 -4.96
CA LEU A 102 -15.94 4.79 -5.86
C LEU A 102 -14.44 4.53 -5.73
N HIS A 103 -13.62 5.59 -5.81
CA HIS A 103 -12.17 5.46 -5.64
C HIS A 103 -11.76 5.04 -4.23
N ALA A 104 -12.44 5.55 -3.19
CA ALA A 104 -12.23 5.10 -1.82
C ALA A 104 -12.52 3.59 -1.67
N LYS A 105 -13.59 3.10 -2.32
CA LYS A 105 -13.93 1.67 -2.31
C LYS A 105 -12.92 0.82 -3.07
N GLN A 106 -12.38 1.33 -4.18
CA GLN A 106 -11.31 0.66 -4.93
C GLN A 106 -10.04 0.49 -4.08
N ILE A 107 -9.67 1.51 -3.31
CA ILE A 107 -8.53 1.46 -2.38
C ILE A 107 -8.80 0.47 -1.24
N GLU A 108 -9.99 0.48 -0.64
CA GLU A 108 -10.37 -0.47 0.41
C GLU A 108 -10.28 -1.92 -0.09
N LEU A 109 -10.78 -2.19 -1.31
CA LEU A 109 -10.67 -3.50 -1.94
C LEU A 109 -9.23 -3.87 -2.26
N LEU A 110 -8.40 -2.90 -2.67
CA LEU A 110 -6.98 -3.13 -2.91
C LEU A 110 -6.27 -3.55 -1.62
N PHE A 111 -6.56 -2.92 -0.48
CA PHE A 111 -6.01 -3.33 0.81
C PHE A 111 -6.53 -4.68 1.30
N LEU A 112 -7.84 -4.95 1.17
CA LEU A 112 -8.41 -6.25 1.52
C LEU A 112 -7.82 -7.37 0.66
N ASN A 113 -7.67 -7.12 -0.63
CA ASN A 113 -7.01 -8.04 -1.54
C ASN A 113 -5.53 -8.16 -1.22
N ASP A 114 -4.81 -7.10 -0.88
CA ASP A 114 -3.39 -7.18 -0.50
C ASP A 114 -3.19 -7.96 0.80
N VAL A 115 -4.11 -7.85 1.76
CA VAL A 115 -4.11 -8.71 2.96
C VAL A 115 -4.38 -10.18 2.59
N ALA A 116 -5.33 -10.43 1.69
CA ALA A 116 -5.67 -11.78 1.22
C ALA A 116 -4.59 -12.37 0.31
N THR A 117 -3.96 -11.57 -0.55
CA THR A 117 -2.86 -11.98 -1.41
C THR A 117 -1.58 -12.08 -0.62
N ARG A 118 -1.24 -11.23 0.35
CA ARG A 118 -0.12 -11.53 1.27
C ARG A 118 -0.33 -12.83 2.05
N SER A 119 -1.59 -13.20 2.28
CA SER A 119 -1.95 -14.50 2.86
C SER A 119 -1.88 -15.67 1.85
N ASN A 120 -1.95 -15.41 0.54
CA ASN A 120 -2.02 -16.43 -0.54
C ASN A 120 -0.82 -16.41 -1.53
N SER A 121 -0.01 -15.36 -1.55
CA SER A 121 1.16 -15.11 -2.41
C SER A 121 2.43 -15.68 -1.77
N SER A 122 2.26 -16.58 -0.81
CA SER A 122 3.13 -17.73 -0.59
C SER A 122 3.02 -18.77 -1.73
N SER A 123 2.83 -18.34 -2.98
CA SER A 123 2.85 -19.20 -4.16
C SER A 123 3.66 -18.45 -5.22
N GLU A 124 4.81 -18.90 -5.71
CA GLU A 124 5.21 -20.24 -6.14
C GLU A 124 6.64 -20.60 -5.63
N TYR A 125 7.43 -19.60 -5.26
CA TYR A 125 8.67 -19.76 -4.48
C TYR A 125 8.39 -19.81 -2.97
N GLY A 126 7.34 -19.11 -2.51
CA GLY A 126 6.91 -19.13 -1.12
C GLY A 126 6.26 -20.45 -0.70
N GLY A 127 5.69 -21.21 -1.64
CA GLY A 127 5.02 -22.49 -1.34
C GLY A 127 6.01 -23.64 -1.19
N LEU A 128 7.04 -23.68 -2.04
CA LEU A 128 8.18 -24.58 -1.86
C LEU A 128 8.96 -24.23 -0.60
N GLN A 129 9.23 -22.94 -0.38
CA GLN A 129 9.92 -22.48 0.82
C GLN A 129 9.09 -22.73 2.08
N GLN A 130 7.77 -22.59 2.02
CA GLN A 130 6.88 -22.96 3.11
C GLN A 130 6.89 -24.47 3.36
N SER A 131 6.83 -25.32 2.32
CA SER A 131 6.93 -26.77 2.50
C SER A 131 8.29 -27.20 3.04
N ASP A 132 9.37 -26.56 2.59
CA ASP A 132 10.73 -26.82 3.08
C ASP A 132 10.82 -26.43 4.56
N LEU A 133 10.29 -25.26 4.94
CA LEU A 133 10.20 -24.82 6.33
C LEU A 133 9.32 -25.75 7.18
N GLU A 134 8.19 -26.22 6.66
CA GLU A 134 7.32 -27.18 7.36
C GLU A 134 8.05 -28.52 7.60
N THR A 135 8.78 -29.02 6.61
CA THR A 135 9.60 -30.23 6.79
C THR A 135 10.77 -30.02 7.75
N GLU A 136 11.40 -28.86 7.72
CA GLU A 136 12.48 -28.51 8.66
C GLU A 136 11.94 -28.36 10.08
N ILE A 137 10.76 -27.78 10.28
CA ILE A 137 10.08 -27.74 11.57
C ILE A 137 9.84 -29.15 12.10
N LEU A 138 9.27 -30.04 11.29
CA LEU A 138 9.03 -31.43 11.71
C LEU A 138 10.34 -32.15 12.07
N ASN A 139 11.41 -31.89 11.32
CA ASN A 139 12.73 -32.44 11.60
C ASN A 139 13.31 -31.90 12.91
N LEU A 140 13.21 -30.58 13.15
CA LEU A 140 13.65 -29.94 14.38
C LEU A 140 12.83 -30.39 15.60
N GLU A 141 11.53 -30.60 15.44
CA GLU A 141 10.67 -31.18 16.49
C GLU A 141 11.09 -32.62 16.83
N GLY A 142 11.41 -33.42 15.81
CA GLY A 142 11.96 -34.76 15.97
C GLY A 142 13.29 -34.76 16.74
N GLU A 143 14.25 -33.95 16.30
CA GLU A 143 15.54 -33.82 17.00
C GLU A 143 15.34 -33.33 18.44
N LEU A 144 14.48 -32.34 18.67
CA LEU A 144 14.19 -31.81 20.00
C LEU A 144 13.65 -32.90 20.94
N ASN A 145 12.79 -33.78 20.43
CA ASN A 145 12.26 -34.91 21.19
C ASN A 145 13.35 -35.95 21.50
N GLU A 146 14.21 -36.29 20.53
CA GLU A 146 15.35 -37.19 20.77
C GLU A 146 16.32 -36.63 21.81
N LYS A 147 16.57 -35.32 21.79
CA LYS A 147 17.41 -34.65 22.79
C LYS A 147 16.75 -34.68 24.17
N HIS A 148 15.43 -34.48 24.25
CA HIS A 148 14.70 -34.62 25.51
C HIS A 148 14.84 -36.03 26.09
N ASP A 149 14.64 -37.07 25.29
CA ASP A 149 14.82 -38.46 25.71
C ASP A 149 16.25 -38.74 26.21
N LEU A 150 17.24 -38.13 25.56
CA LEU A 150 18.63 -38.26 25.96
C LEU A 150 18.92 -37.54 27.29
N ILE A 151 18.33 -36.36 27.50
CA ILE A 151 18.42 -35.62 28.76
C ILE A 151 17.82 -36.44 29.90
N GLU A 152 16.67 -37.09 29.71
CA GLU A 152 16.07 -37.96 30.73
C GLU A 152 16.99 -39.13 31.09
N LYS A 153 17.56 -39.81 30.09
CA LYS A 153 18.52 -40.90 30.30
C LYS A 153 19.74 -40.44 31.08
N TYR A 154 20.33 -39.31 30.72
CA TYR A 154 21.49 -38.77 31.45
C TYR A 154 21.12 -38.29 32.85
N THR A 155 19.92 -37.75 33.03
CA THR A 155 19.41 -37.37 34.35
C THR A 155 19.35 -38.58 35.28
N ASP A 156 18.90 -39.74 34.81
CA ASP A 156 18.89 -40.97 35.61
C ASP A 156 20.29 -41.50 35.92
N VAL A 157 21.23 -41.41 34.96
CA VAL A 157 22.64 -41.77 35.20
C VAL A 157 23.23 -40.88 36.29
N ILE A 158 23.01 -39.57 36.21
CA ILE A 158 23.49 -38.59 37.20
C ILE A 158 22.90 -38.92 38.57
N ARG A 159 21.58 -39.12 38.69
CA ARG A 159 20.96 -39.54 39.96
C ARG A 159 21.57 -40.83 40.51
N GLY A 160 21.85 -41.80 39.63
CA GLY A 160 22.53 -43.03 40.00
C GLY A 160 23.94 -42.79 40.56
N TRP A 161 24.68 -41.86 39.97
CA TRP A 161 26.01 -41.45 40.43
C TRP A 161 25.96 -40.67 41.73
N GLU A 162 25.03 -39.72 41.88
CA GLU A 162 24.79 -39.01 43.13
C GLU A 162 24.50 -39.99 44.28
N GLY A 163 23.67 -41.00 44.05
CA GLY A 163 23.41 -42.05 45.04
C GLY A 163 24.64 -42.89 45.39
N LYS A 164 25.49 -43.22 44.40
CA LYS A 164 26.77 -43.90 44.65
C LYS A 164 27.74 -43.02 45.43
N PHE A 165 27.85 -41.75 45.06
CA PHE A 165 28.70 -40.78 45.74
C PHE A 165 28.26 -40.59 47.18
N LYS A 166 26.96 -40.42 47.44
CA LYS A 166 26.40 -40.32 48.80
C LYS A 166 26.71 -41.54 49.68
N ARG A 167 26.64 -42.75 49.12
CA ARG A 167 27.03 -43.98 49.84
C ARG A 167 28.53 -44.03 50.13
N LEU A 168 29.35 -43.58 49.18
CA LEU A 168 30.79 -43.50 49.38
C LEU A 168 31.13 -42.46 50.45
N GLU A 169 30.55 -41.28 50.38
CA GLU A 169 30.69 -40.21 51.37
C GLU A 169 30.29 -40.68 52.76
N SER A 170 29.16 -41.40 52.89
CA SER A 170 28.73 -41.97 54.18
C SER A 170 29.71 -43.00 54.75
N ARG A 171 30.43 -43.75 53.91
CA ARG A 171 31.46 -44.72 54.33
C ARG A 171 32.80 -44.10 54.64
N MET A 172 33.10 -42.96 54.00
CA MET A 172 34.34 -42.22 54.15
C MET A 172 34.22 -41.12 55.21
N ALA A 173 33.00 -40.84 55.69
CA ALA A 173 32.77 -39.98 56.82
C ALA A 173 33.51 -40.56 58.03
N PRO A 174 34.53 -39.88 58.57
CA PRO A 174 35.18 -40.33 59.78
C PRO A 174 34.13 -40.42 60.90
N GLU A 175 34.17 -41.48 61.71
CA GLU A 175 33.39 -41.54 62.95
C GLU A 175 33.70 -40.27 63.75
N ARG A 176 32.75 -39.34 63.77
CA ARG A 176 32.79 -38.22 64.70
C ARG A 176 32.39 -38.78 66.05
N GLU A 177 33.39 -39.04 66.89
CA GLU A 177 33.25 -39.12 68.35
C GLU A 177 32.56 -37.88 68.92
#